data_AF-A0A0C2B0G5-F1
#
_entry.id   AF-A0A0C2B0G5-F1
#
_cell.length_a   1.000
_cell.length_b   1.000
_cell.length_c   1.000
_cell.angle_alpha   90.00
_cell.angle_beta   90.00
_cell.angle_gamma   90.00
#
_symmetry.space_group_name_H-M   'P 1'
#
loop_
_entity.id
_entity.type
_entity.pdbx_description
1 polymer ?
#
loop_
_entity_poly.entity_id
_entity_poly.type
_entity_poly.pdbx_seq_one_letter_code
_entity_poly.pdbx_strand_id
1 'polypeptide(L)'
;AGFLPSYYGKEGMQYAPPGEIALVKRAYDRAPDGSLIMATTGSFAGAYYRYDHFERWFFTEQEVPENLKMLKDPAGYLDAGIPDGRPAYVILTPTQEKATIGEGYLPPGGFARLTAALKSSPHFHVVEESAYGLVLEHVPDSDQAPEPPTAATPDAPATPNSPTTPNSPATPATSGTPATPDR
;
A
#
# COMPACT_ATOMS: atom_id res chain seq x y z
N ALA A 1 2.04 52.02 23.14
CA ALA A 1 2.11 51.33 21.84
C ALA A 1 1.73 49.87 22.06
N GLY A 2 0.63 49.41 21.47
CA GLY A 2 0.13 48.05 21.64
C GLY A 2 0.76 47.10 20.62
N PHE A 3 1.31 46.00 21.10
CA PHE A 3 1.62 44.84 20.25
C PHE A 3 0.33 44.04 20.07
N LEU A 4 -0.16 43.98 18.83
CA LEU A 4 -1.14 42.96 18.44
C LEU A 4 -0.36 41.69 18.11
N PRO A 5 -0.57 40.55 18.80
CA PRO A 5 -0.08 39.27 18.33
C PRO A 5 -0.94 38.81 17.14
N SER A 6 -0.69 39.40 15.98
CA SER A 6 -1.34 39.07 14.72
C SER A 6 -0.62 37.90 14.02
N TYR A 7 -0.54 36.72 14.65
CA TYR A 7 -0.17 35.48 13.93
C TYR A 7 -0.54 34.19 14.68
N TYR A 8 -1.74 34.10 15.26
CA TYR A 8 -2.22 32.89 15.95
C TYR A 8 -3.51 32.30 15.33
N GLY A 9 -3.70 32.50 14.03
CA GLY A 9 -4.94 32.10 13.33
C GLY A 9 -4.77 31.08 12.20
N LYS A 10 -3.55 30.79 11.73
CA LYS A 10 -3.33 29.91 10.56
C LYS A 10 -2.60 28.60 10.87
N GLU A 11 -1.92 28.48 12.00
CA GLU A 11 -1.14 27.27 12.36
C GLU A 11 -1.99 26.10 12.91
N GLY A 12 -3.28 26.33 13.21
CA GLY A 12 -4.18 25.28 13.70
C GLY A 12 -4.69 24.32 12.62
N MET A 13 -4.44 24.61 11.33
CA MET A 13 -5.01 23.87 10.21
C MET A 13 -4.18 22.69 9.72
N GLN A 14 -2.94 22.50 10.20
CA GLN A 14 -2.08 21.36 9.86
C GLN A 14 -1.27 20.86 11.07
N TYR A 15 -1.86 20.91 12.28
CA TYR A 15 -1.24 20.28 13.46
C TYR A 15 -1.80 18.88 13.68
N ALA A 16 -1.00 17.86 13.36
CA ALA A 16 -1.23 16.50 13.82
C ALA A 16 -0.66 16.38 15.25
N PRO A 17 -1.47 15.99 16.26
CA PRO A 17 -0.98 15.81 17.62
C PRO A 17 0.17 14.79 17.69
N PRO A 18 1.16 14.93 18.59
CA PRO A 18 2.25 13.97 18.74
C PRO A 18 1.77 12.52 18.95
N GLY A 19 0.63 12.35 19.62
CA GLY A 19 0.00 11.03 19.78
C GLY A 19 -0.47 10.41 18.46
N GLU A 20 -0.97 11.21 17.53
CA GLU A 20 -1.36 10.78 16.19
C GLU A 20 -0.13 10.39 15.36
N ILE A 21 0.91 11.23 15.37
CA ILE A 21 2.19 10.93 14.71
C ILE A 21 2.78 9.61 15.23
N ALA A 22 2.74 9.40 16.55
CA ALA A 22 3.24 8.18 17.16
C ALA A 22 2.40 6.95 16.79
N LEU A 23 1.07 7.09 16.70
CA LEU A 23 0.17 6.03 16.25
C LEU A 23 0.46 5.64 14.80
N VAL A 24 0.54 6.62 13.90
CA VAL A 24 0.87 6.39 12.48
C VAL A 24 2.23 5.71 12.35
N LYS A 25 3.25 6.19 13.07
CA LYS A 25 4.58 5.55 13.05
C LYS A 25 4.51 4.10 13.50
N ARG A 26 3.80 3.79 14.59
CA ARG A 26 3.63 2.41 15.06
C ARG A 26 2.87 1.53 14.05
N ALA A 27 1.89 2.08 13.33
CA ALA A 27 1.20 1.35 12.27
C ALA A 27 2.20 0.94 11.16
N TYR A 28 3.04 1.87 10.70
CA TYR A 28 4.10 1.56 9.72
C TYR A 28 5.17 0.61 10.27
N ASP A 29 5.53 0.70 11.56
CA ASP A 29 6.52 -0.19 12.16
C ASP A 29 5.99 -1.64 12.29
N ARG A 30 4.66 -1.85 12.30
CA ARG A 30 4.01 -3.17 12.34
C ARG A 30 3.81 -3.79 10.95
N ALA A 31 3.53 -2.96 9.96
CA ALA A 31 3.24 -3.42 8.61
C ALA A 31 4.47 -4.07 7.97
N PRO A 32 4.37 -5.32 7.46
CA PRO A 32 5.42 -5.95 6.67
C PRO A 32 5.78 -5.13 5.43
N ASP A 33 7.03 -5.19 4.97
CA ASP A 33 7.44 -4.59 3.70
C ASP A 33 6.56 -5.11 2.53
N GLY A 34 6.20 -4.21 1.61
CA GLY A 34 5.28 -4.53 0.51
C GLY A 34 3.79 -4.48 0.89
N SER A 35 3.45 -4.15 2.14
CA SER A 35 2.04 -3.95 2.54
C SER A 35 1.39 -2.81 1.77
N LEU A 36 0.09 -2.94 1.51
CA LEU A 36 -0.76 -1.86 1.07
C LEU A 36 -1.23 -1.04 2.28
N ILE A 37 -0.88 0.25 2.30
CA ILE A 37 -1.33 1.18 3.33
C ILE A 37 -2.51 1.99 2.80
N MET A 38 -3.67 1.79 3.40
CA MET A 38 -4.91 2.45 3.07
C MET A 38 -5.20 3.56 4.06
N ALA A 39 -5.63 4.71 3.56
CA ALA A 39 -6.11 5.83 4.35
C ALA A 39 -7.19 6.56 3.55
N THR A 40 -8.00 7.38 4.20
CA THR A 40 -9.05 8.11 3.47
C THR A 40 -8.45 9.12 2.50
N THR A 41 -7.41 9.84 2.92
CA THR A 41 -6.69 10.86 2.15
C THR A 41 -5.22 10.88 2.54
N GLY A 42 -4.35 11.41 1.68
CA GLY A 42 -2.95 11.74 1.95
C GLY A 42 -2.77 12.99 2.84
N SER A 43 -3.84 13.68 3.19
CA SER A 43 -3.84 14.85 4.09
C SER A 43 -3.68 14.47 5.57
N PHE A 44 -2.60 13.75 5.93
CA PHE A 44 -2.23 13.46 7.33
C PHE A 44 -0.71 13.28 7.51
N ALA A 45 -0.25 13.42 8.77
CA ALA A 45 1.15 13.25 9.09
C ALA A 45 1.61 11.81 8.85
N GLY A 46 2.63 11.65 8.01
CA GLY A 46 3.19 10.34 7.68
C GLY A 46 2.58 9.66 6.46
N ALA A 47 1.69 10.33 5.70
CA ALA A 47 1.09 9.77 4.48
C ALA A 47 2.11 9.19 3.49
N TYR A 48 3.31 9.78 3.40
CA TYR A 48 4.39 9.33 2.53
C TYR A 48 5.58 8.73 3.29
N TYR A 49 5.39 8.33 4.56
CA TYR A 49 6.45 7.70 5.34
C TYR A 49 6.85 6.36 4.70
N ARG A 50 8.17 6.14 4.53
CA ARG A 50 8.76 5.00 3.81
C ARG A 50 8.09 4.76 2.45
N TYR A 51 8.15 5.78 1.58
CA TYR A 51 7.48 5.74 0.28
C TYR A 51 7.92 4.57 -0.60
N ASP A 52 9.18 4.17 -0.54
CA ASP A 52 9.74 3.05 -1.31
C ASP A 52 9.34 1.65 -0.79
N HIS A 53 8.83 1.53 0.45
CA HIS A 53 8.55 0.22 1.08
C HIS A 53 7.08 -0.19 1.05
N PHE A 54 6.18 0.76 0.79
CA PHE A 54 4.74 0.54 0.91
C PHE A 54 4.01 1.08 -0.32
N GLU A 55 3.06 0.31 -0.83
CA GLU A 55 2.04 0.85 -1.71
C GLU A 55 1.00 1.62 -0.90
N ARG A 56 0.32 2.57 -1.53
CA ARG A 56 -0.65 3.44 -0.87
C ARG A 56 -1.93 3.54 -1.65
N TRP A 57 -3.03 3.54 -0.93
CA TRP A 57 -4.34 3.83 -1.49
C TRP A 57 -5.08 4.84 -0.62
N PHE A 58 -5.23 6.06 -1.14
CA PHE A 58 -6.05 7.12 -0.55
C PHE A 58 -7.47 7.02 -1.09
N PHE A 59 -8.25 6.12 -0.50
CA PHE A 59 -9.47 5.58 -1.12
C PHE A 59 -10.65 6.56 -1.20
N THR A 60 -10.53 7.77 -0.64
CA THR A 60 -11.54 8.82 -0.82
C THR A 60 -11.11 9.93 -1.78
N GLU A 61 -9.87 9.92 -2.28
CA GLU A 61 -9.35 10.86 -3.29
C GLU A 61 -9.81 10.48 -4.72
N GLN A 62 -11.08 10.15 -4.83
CA GLN A 62 -11.79 9.82 -6.06
C GLN A 62 -13.05 10.69 -6.18
N GLU A 63 -13.77 10.55 -7.29
CA GLU A 63 -14.98 11.32 -7.54
C GLU A 63 -16.05 11.08 -6.46
N VAL A 64 -16.74 12.15 -6.04
CA VAL A 64 -17.75 12.12 -4.96
C VAL A 64 -18.82 11.03 -5.17
N PRO A 65 -19.38 10.81 -6.38
CA PRO A 65 -20.32 9.71 -6.61
C PRO A 65 -19.75 8.33 -6.28
N GLU A 66 -18.44 8.12 -6.46
CA GLU A 66 -17.78 6.85 -6.13
C GLU A 66 -17.60 6.70 -4.61
N ASN A 67 -17.20 7.75 -3.92
CA ASN A 67 -17.18 7.77 -2.44
C ASN A 67 -18.54 7.45 -1.84
N LEU A 68 -19.62 7.97 -2.43
CA LEU A 68 -20.99 7.68 -1.99
C LEU A 68 -21.40 6.22 -2.25
N LYS A 69 -20.85 5.56 -3.29
CA LYS A 69 -21.04 4.11 -3.51
C LYS A 69 -20.25 3.31 -2.48
N MET A 70 -18.97 3.62 -2.28
CA MET A 70 -18.12 3.00 -1.25
C MET A 70 -18.80 3.08 0.13
N LEU A 71 -19.38 4.23 0.50
CA LEU A 71 -20.04 4.38 1.80
C LEU A 71 -21.25 3.45 2.02
N LYS A 72 -21.79 2.81 0.97
CA LYS A 72 -22.86 1.81 1.11
C LYS A 72 -22.33 0.52 1.74
N ASP A 73 -21.14 0.09 1.34
CA ASP A 73 -20.43 -1.07 1.86
C ASP A 73 -18.91 -0.79 1.89
N PRO A 74 -18.43 -0.09 2.93
CA PRO A 74 -17.04 0.33 2.96
C PRO A 74 -16.06 -0.83 3.10
N ALA A 75 -16.44 -1.86 3.86
CA ALA A 75 -15.55 -2.98 4.11
C ALA A 75 -15.40 -3.85 2.87
N GLY A 76 -16.51 -4.23 2.21
CA GLY A 76 -16.45 -5.00 0.97
C GLY A 76 -15.78 -4.22 -0.16
N TYR A 77 -15.97 -2.89 -0.21
CA TYR A 77 -15.29 -2.05 -1.20
C TYR A 77 -13.76 -2.04 -1.02
N LEU A 78 -13.28 -1.88 0.23
CA LEU A 78 -11.83 -1.91 0.47
C LEU A 78 -11.25 -3.30 0.28
N ASP A 79 -11.93 -4.34 0.76
CA ASP A 79 -11.54 -5.74 0.59
C ASP A 79 -11.33 -6.09 -0.89
N ALA A 80 -12.30 -5.76 -1.74
CA ALA A 80 -12.22 -6.01 -3.19
C ALA A 80 -11.10 -5.22 -3.90
N GLY A 81 -10.59 -4.15 -3.29
CA GLY A 81 -9.48 -3.36 -3.81
C GLY A 81 -8.10 -3.84 -3.37
N ILE A 82 -8.03 -4.78 -2.43
CA ILE A 82 -6.77 -5.35 -1.94
C ILE A 82 -6.35 -6.48 -2.89
N PRO A 83 -5.13 -6.43 -3.46
CA PRO A 83 -4.68 -7.52 -4.32
C PRO A 83 -4.45 -8.81 -3.54
N ASP A 84 -4.77 -9.95 -4.17
CA ASP A 84 -4.69 -11.27 -3.54
C ASP A 84 -3.33 -11.53 -2.87
N GLY A 85 -3.37 -12.02 -1.63
CA GLY A 85 -2.18 -12.32 -0.83
C GLY A 85 -1.38 -11.10 -0.36
N ARG A 86 -1.84 -9.88 -0.64
CA ARG A 86 -1.18 -8.64 -0.19
C ARG A 86 -1.57 -8.33 1.26
N PRO A 87 -0.61 -8.21 2.19
CA PRO A 87 -0.90 -7.64 3.50
C PRO A 87 -1.40 -6.20 3.35
N ALA A 88 -2.44 -5.83 4.09
CA ALA A 88 -3.00 -4.49 4.00
C ALA A 88 -3.39 -3.94 5.37
N TYR A 89 -3.18 -2.64 5.56
CA TYR A 89 -3.48 -1.93 6.79
C TYR A 89 -4.27 -0.66 6.49
N VAL A 90 -5.31 -0.39 7.28
CA VAL A 90 -6.07 0.86 7.23
C VAL A 90 -5.67 1.75 8.40
N ILE A 91 -5.28 2.99 8.13
CA ILE A 91 -4.95 3.99 9.14
C ILE A 91 -5.96 5.14 9.06
N LEU A 92 -6.76 5.32 10.11
CA LEU A 92 -7.76 6.38 10.21
C LEU A 92 -7.42 7.31 11.37
N THR A 93 -7.39 8.62 11.12
CA THR A 93 -7.00 9.63 12.11
C THR A 93 -8.01 10.78 12.20
N PRO A 94 -8.07 11.52 13.33
CA PRO A 94 -8.87 12.73 13.43
C PRO A 94 -8.49 13.82 12.40
N THR A 95 -7.22 13.89 11.98
CA THR A 95 -6.79 14.81 10.92
C THR A 95 -7.45 14.45 9.59
N GLN A 96 -7.49 13.16 9.25
CA GLN A 96 -8.18 12.68 8.04
C GLN A 96 -9.68 12.97 8.06
N GLU A 97 -10.35 12.84 9.21
CA GLU A 97 -11.78 13.20 9.32
C GLU A 97 -12.01 14.68 8.95
N LYS A 98 -11.19 15.58 9.48
CA LYS A 98 -11.30 17.02 9.15
C LYS A 98 -10.99 17.28 7.68
N ALA A 99 -9.97 16.63 7.13
CA ALA A 99 -9.58 16.79 5.74
C ALA A 99 -10.66 16.29 4.78
N THR A 100 -11.18 15.08 4.96
CA THR A 100 -12.23 14.51 4.09
C THR A 100 -13.52 15.32 4.08
N ILE A 101 -13.89 15.95 5.19
CA ILE A 101 -15.03 16.89 5.24
C ILE A 101 -14.68 18.22 4.56
N GLY A 102 -13.51 18.79 4.87
CA GLY A 102 -13.08 20.07 4.34
C GLY A 102 -12.84 20.08 2.83
N GLU A 103 -12.36 18.97 2.28
CA GLU A 103 -12.10 18.76 0.86
C GLU A 103 -13.34 18.25 0.10
N GLY A 104 -14.41 17.89 0.82
CA GLY A 104 -15.67 17.44 0.24
C GLY A 104 -15.67 16.00 -0.25
N TYR A 105 -14.68 15.19 0.14
CA TYR A 105 -14.62 13.76 -0.20
C TYR A 105 -15.74 12.95 0.44
N LEU A 106 -16.07 13.25 1.70
CA LEU A 106 -17.11 12.57 2.45
C LEU A 106 -18.17 13.56 2.95
N PRO A 107 -19.46 13.18 2.94
CA PRO A 107 -20.48 13.97 3.61
C PRO A 107 -20.25 13.99 5.13
N PRO A 108 -20.85 14.95 5.87
CA PRO A 108 -20.84 14.93 7.33
C PRO A 108 -21.28 13.58 7.90
N GLY A 109 -20.50 13.03 8.83
CA GLY A 109 -20.73 11.70 9.41
C GLY A 109 -20.28 10.51 8.53
N GLY A 110 -19.84 10.76 7.29
CA GLY A 110 -19.32 9.72 6.39
C GLY A 110 -18.10 9.01 6.97
N PHE A 111 -17.17 9.75 7.58
CA PHE A 111 -15.99 9.21 8.24
C PHE A 111 -16.34 8.30 9.42
N ALA A 112 -17.29 8.71 10.27
CA ALA A 112 -17.77 7.91 11.40
C ALA A 112 -18.48 6.63 10.92
N ARG A 113 -19.32 6.73 9.87
CA ARG A 113 -19.98 5.57 9.25
C ARG A 113 -18.97 4.58 8.68
N LEU A 114 -17.98 5.07 7.93
CA LEU A 114 -16.87 4.29 7.40
C LEU A 114 -16.14 3.55 8.53
N THR A 115 -15.72 4.28 9.56
CA THR A 115 -14.99 3.73 10.71
C THR A 115 -15.80 2.63 11.40
N ALA A 116 -17.09 2.88 11.67
CA ALA A 116 -17.96 1.91 12.30
C ALA A 116 -18.13 0.63 11.44
N ALA A 117 -18.33 0.79 10.13
CA ALA A 117 -18.48 -0.33 9.21
C ALA A 117 -17.23 -1.22 9.18
N LEU A 118 -16.04 -0.60 9.06
CA LEU A 118 -14.78 -1.34 9.07
C LEU A 118 -14.55 -2.08 10.38
N LYS A 119 -14.82 -1.44 11.53
CA LYS A 119 -14.69 -2.08 12.85
C LYS A 119 -15.64 -3.27 13.05
N SER A 120 -16.82 -3.23 12.44
CA SER A 120 -17.82 -4.29 12.56
C SER A 120 -17.64 -5.42 11.54
N SER A 121 -16.74 -5.24 10.57
CA SER A 121 -16.54 -6.16 9.47
C SER A 121 -15.66 -7.35 9.85
N PRO A 122 -15.93 -8.56 9.33
CA PRO A 122 -15.00 -9.68 9.44
C PRO A 122 -13.71 -9.51 8.60
N HIS A 123 -13.71 -8.63 7.59
CA HIS A 123 -12.56 -8.41 6.69
C HIS A 123 -11.40 -7.65 7.36
N PHE A 124 -11.64 -7.04 8.53
CA PHE A 124 -10.65 -6.19 9.19
C PHE A 124 -10.63 -6.47 10.68
N HIS A 125 -9.43 -6.59 11.25
CA HIS A 125 -9.25 -6.69 12.70
C HIS A 125 -8.61 -5.41 13.24
N VAL A 126 -9.06 -4.98 14.43
CA VAL A 126 -8.53 -3.77 15.08
C VAL A 126 -7.20 -4.09 15.76
N VAL A 127 -6.14 -3.44 15.31
CA VAL A 127 -4.78 -3.59 15.87
C VAL A 127 -4.49 -2.55 16.94
N GLU A 128 -5.00 -1.33 16.76
CA GLU A 128 -4.83 -0.22 17.70
C GLU A 128 -6.02 0.74 17.59
N GLU A 129 -6.61 1.11 18.73
CA GLU A 129 -7.63 2.15 18.81
C GLU A 129 -7.31 3.09 19.97
N SER A 130 -7.36 4.40 19.71
CA SER A 130 -7.16 5.43 20.73
C SER A 130 -7.86 6.72 20.35
N ALA A 131 -7.79 7.73 21.22
CA ALA A 131 -8.22 9.09 20.89
C ALA A 131 -7.45 9.72 19.70
N TYR A 132 -6.33 9.11 19.28
CA TYR A 132 -5.49 9.60 18.19
C TYR A 132 -5.75 8.88 16.86
N GLY A 133 -6.61 7.87 16.82
CA GLY A 133 -6.93 7.16 15.60
C GLY A 133 -7.21 5.67 15.78
N LEU A 134 -7.46 5.03 14.65
CA LEU A 134 -7.75 3.61 14.51
C LEU A 134 -6.81 3.02 13.46
N VAL A 135 -6.22 1.88 13.80
CA VAL A 135 -5.42 1.05 12.89
C VAL A 135 -6.10 -0.31 12.78
N LEU A 136 -6.41 -0.70 11.55
CA LEU A 136 -6.97 -2.00 11.22
C LEU A 136 -5.99 -2.75 10.33
N GLU A 137 -5.93 -4.07 10.47
CA GLU A 137 -5.24 -4.96 9.54
C GLU A 137 -6.28 -5.80 8.81
N HIS A 138 -6.08 -5.98 7.51
CA HIS A 138 -6.91 -6.82 6.67
C HIS A 138 -6.72 -8.28 7.06
N VAL A 139 -7.83 -9.01 7.16
CA VAL A 139 -7.84 -10.45 7.40
C VAL A 139 -7.94 -11.10 6.01
N PRO A 140 -6.86 -11.71 5.50
CA PRO A 140 -6.95 -12.44 4.24
C PRO A 140 -7.94 -13.61 4.41
N ASP A 141 -8.76 -13.85 3.40
CA ASP A 141 -9.59 -15.04 3.36
C ASP A 141 -8.69 -16.26 3.52
N SER A 142 -8.97 -17.06 4.56
CA SER A 142 -8.06 -18.07 5.10
C SER A 142 -7.83 -19.26 4.16
N ASP A 143 -8.38 -19.23 2.96
CA ASP A 143 -8.30 -20.30 1.96
C ASP A 143 -7.02 -20.27 1.12
N GLN A 144 -6.15 -19.25 1.30
CA GLN A 144 -4.84 -19.22 0.67
C GLN A 144 -3.75 -18.84 1.66
N ALA A 145 -3.36 -19.79 2.50
CA ALA A 145 -1.98 -19.83 2.97
C ALA A 145 -1.08 -19.92 1.72
N PRO A 146 -0.08 -19.03 1.54
CA PRO A 146 0.93 -19.26 0.52
C PRO A 146 1.58 -20.61 0.82
N GLU A 147 1.43 -21.54 -0.11
CA GLU A 147 2.11 -22.82 -0.05
C GLU A 147 3.60 -22.53 0.22
N PRO A 148 4.20 -23.08 1.28
CA PRO A 148 5.61 -22.84 1.56
C PRO A 148 6.40 -23.19 0.30
N PRO A 149 7.42 -22.40 -0.10
CA PRO A 149 8.24 -22.75 -1.24
C PRO A 149 8.74 -24.17 -1.02
N THR A 150 8.25 -25.09 -1.86
CA THR A 150 8.67 -26.48 -1.85
C THR A 150 10.18 -26.47 -1.85
N ALA A 151 10.76 -26.94 -0.76
CA ALA A 151 12.20 -27.09 -0.62
C ALA A 151 12.68 -27.86 -1.85
N ALA A 152 13.42 -27.16 -2.71
CA ALA A 152 14.13 -27.79 -3.79
C ALA A 152 15.11 -28.78 -3.15
N THR A 153 14.77 -30.07 -3.21
CA THR A 153 15.69 -31.15 -2.89
C THR A 153 16.93 -30.99 -3.77
N PRO A 154 18.14 -30.86 -3.19
CA PRO A 154 19.36 -30.96 -3.97
C PRO A 154 19.66 -32.44 -4.20
N ASP A 155 19.59 -32.91 -5.44
CA ASP A 155 20.34 -34.10 -5.83
C ASP A 155 20.92 -33.93 -7.25
N ALA A 156 22.25 -34.03 -7.29
CA ALA A 156 23.11 -34.11 -8.47
C ALA A 156 23.16 -35.56 -9.00
N PRO A 157 23.97 -35.95 -10.01
CA PRO A 157 24.72 -35.17 -10.98
C PRO A 157 24.39 -35.52 -12.45
N ALA A 158 24.91 -34.70 -13.37
CA ALA A 158 24.87 -34.92 -14.81
C ALA A 158 25.51 -36.26 -15.24
N THR A 159 24.93 -36.89 -16.27
CA THR A 159 25.66 -37.81 -17.15
C THR A 159 25.46 -37.41 -18.62
N PRO A 160 26.51 -37.52 -19.46
CA PRO A 160 26.52 -37.00 -20.81
C PRO A 160 26.04 -38.06 -21.81
N ASN A 161 25.15 -37.71 -22.73
CA ASN A 161 24.96 -38.49 -23.95
C ASN A 161 25.28 -37.63 -25.17
N SER A 162 26.39 -37.99 -25.79
CA SER A 162 26.98 -37.46 -27.02
C SER A 162 26.07 -37.62 -28.24
N PRO A 163 26.28 -36.80 -29.29
CA PRO A 163 25.46 -36.76 -30.50
C PRO A 163 25.91 -37.79 -31.55
N THR A 164 24.97 -38.26 -32.37
CA THR A 164 25.23 -38.97 -33.65
C THR A 164 23.97 -38.71 -34.50
N THR A 165 24.02 -38.08 -35.67
CA THR A 165 24.69 -38.55 -36.90
C THR A 165 25.05 -37.40 -37.86
N PRO A 166 25.94 -37.67 -38.83
CA PRO A 166 26.60 -36.66 -39.66
C PRO A 166 25.89 -36.43 -41.00
N ASN A 167 26.06 -35.22 -41.55
CA ASN A 167 26.14 -35.02 -42.99
C ASN A 167 27.20 -33.94 -43.28
N SER A 168 28.25 -34.35 -43.97
CA SER A 168 29.32 -33.53 -44.56
C SER A 168 29.30 -33.77 -46.08
N PRO A 169 30.04 -33.01 -46.90
CA PRO A 169 30.23 -31.56 -46.90
C PRO A 169 30.10 -30.98 -48.33
N ALA A 170 30.01 -29.65 -48.47
CA ALA A 170 30.48 -28.97 -49.67
C ALA A 170 31.12 -27.60 -49.31
N THR A 171 32.37 -27.51 -49.75
CA THR A 171 33.51 -26.60 -49.58
C THR A 171 33.32 -25.15 -50.15
N PRO A 172 34.31 -24.24 -50.14
CA PRO A 172 34.24 -22.97 -49.40
C PRO A 172 34.44 -21.71 -50.28
N ALA A 173 34.35 -20.51 -49.69
CA ALA A 173 35.07 -19.31 -50.15
C ALA A 173 35.18 -18.31 -48.97
N THR A 174 36.35 -18.12 -48.38
CA THR A 174 37.42 -17.15 -48.73
C THR A 174 37.21 -15.76 -48.09
N SER A 175 38.01 -15.53 -47.04
CA SER A 175 38.78 -14.32 -46.70
C SER A 175 38.09 -12.98 -46.43
N GLY A 176 38.37 -12.43 -45.24
CA GLY A 176 38.21 -11.00 -44.94
C GLY A 176 38.47 -10.67 -43.46
N THR A 177 39.74 -10.51 -43.09
CA THR A 177 40.20 -10.00 -41.77
C THR A 177 40.05 -8.44 -41.70
N PRO A 178 40.41 -7.76 -40.60
CA PRO A 178 39.49 -7.07 -39.69
C PRO A 178 39.63 -5.53 -39.74
N ALA A 179 38.74 -4.78 -39.08
CA ALA A 179 39.03 -3.41 -38.65
C ALA A 179 38.16 -2.98 -37.45
N THR A 180 38.82 -2.94 -36.30
CA THR A 180 38.84 -1.95 -35.20
C THR A 180 37.69 -0.94 -35.03
N PRO A 181 37.28 -0.66 -33.77
CA PRO A 181 36.19 0.25 -33.41
C PRO A 181 36.62 1.72 -33.37
N ASP A 182 35.66 2.65 -33.48
CA ASP A 182 35.68 3.92 -32.72
C ASP A 182 34.33 4.65 -32.74
N ARG A 183 34.07 5.33 -31.62
CA ARG A 183 33.00 6.28 -31.23
C ARG A 183 31.65 5.77 -30.73
#